data_AF-A0A9Q1LJF9-F1
#
_entry.id   AF-A0A9Q1LJF9-F1
#
_cell.length_a   1.000
_cell.length_b   1.000
_cell.length_c   1.000
_cell.angle_alpha   90.00
_cell.angle_beta   90.00
_cell.angle_gamma   90.00
#
_symmetry.space_group_name_H-M   'P 1'
#
loop_
_entity.id
_entity.type
_entity.pdbx_description
1 polymer ?
#
loop_
_entity_poly.entity_id
_entity_poly.type
_entity_poly.pdbx_seq_one_letter_code
_entity_poly.pdbx_strand_id
1 'polypeptide(L)'
;MDPNPTNFPILSYVMSKLPSIGPKRTAATEFDIEQPKSPPEPHFDITERMPHLTEPKVVNAMRLAVADVSQTRSMFKTLGKLPDHELVDTARVKLVEIEANLYKLIEEIVLSPRPPEMERDDWRSDLTVREDECRKATEKEKEEYKALIALDELHEAYEKMLKDAEQRLEKIYETAVAGGDVEAIEQGSGEKSTELKEEVIAILQEALGKSVDLSGRQLRVLPEAFGKIHSLIVLNLSNNQLAPNIVAHDG
;
A
#
# COMPACT_ATOMS: atom_id res chain seq x y z
N MET A 1 -1.85 10.33 -2.40
CA MET A 1 -1.15 11.01 -3.51
C MET A 1 -2.02 10.97 -4.75
N ASP A 2 -2.18 12.11 -5.42
CA ASP A 2 -2.86 12.18 -6.71
C ASP A 2 -1.85 11.91 -7.83
N PRO A 3 -2.21 11.15 -8.88
CA PRO A 3 -1.33 10.97 -10.03
C PRO A 3 -0.97 12.35 -10.60
N ASN A 4 0.32 12.65 -10.64
CA ASN A 4 0.80 13.92 -11.15
C ASN A 4 0.46 14.01 -12.65
N PRO A 5 -0.31 15.02 -13.10
CA PRO A 5 -0.71 15.16 -14.51
C PRO A 5 0.48 15.34 -15.46
N THR A 6 1.67 15.73 -14.96
CA THR A 6 2.90 15.81 -15.76
C THR A 6 3.49 14.42 -16.05
N ASN A 7 3.40 13.48 -15.11
CA ASN A 7 3.97 12.14 -15.24
C ASN A 7 2.94 11.09 -15.70
N PHE A 8 1.67 11.30 -15.36
CA PHE A 8 0.55 10.37 -15.59
C PHE A 8 -0.66 11.11 -16.20
N PRO A 9 -0.53 11.66 -17.42
CA PRO A 9 -1.54 12.54 -18.01
C PRO A 9 -2.87 11.80 -18.28
N ILE A 10 -2.84 10.57 -18.80
CA ILE A 10 -4.06 9.82 -19.14
C ILE A 10 -4.75 9.35 -17.86
N LEU A 11 -3.99 8.81 -16.91
CA LEU A 11 -4.50 8.37 -15.61
C LEU A 11 -5.10 9.53 -14.81
N SER A 12 -4.44 10.68 -14.77
CA SER A 12 -4.97 11.88 -14.11
C SER A 12 -6.30 12.31 -14.74
N TYR A 13 -6.39 12.31 -16.06
CA TYR A 13 -7.65 12.61 -16.75
C TYR A 13 -8.76 11.61 -16.39
N VAL A 14 -8.52 10.30 -16.49
CA VAL A 14 -9.52 9.27 -16.20
C VAL A 14 -9.94 9.32 -14.72
N MET A 15 -9.00 9.51 -13.80
CA MET A 15 -9.29 9.71 -12.37
C MET A 15 -10.16 10.94 -12.11
N SER A 16 -9.97 12.03 -12.84
CA SER A 16 -10.80 13.25 -12.71
C SER A 16 -12.27 13.03 -13.15
N LYS A 17 -12.52 12.04 -14.02
CA LYS A 17 -13.84 11.70 -14.54
C LYS A 17 -14.56 10.63 -13.71
N LEU A 18 -13.88 10.01 -12.76
CA LEU A 18 -14.51 9.09 -11.81
C LEU A 18 -15.50 9.85 -10.91
N PRO A 19 -16.70 9.29 -10.63
CA PRO A 19 -17.57 9.86 -9.62
C PRO A 19 -16.85 9.86 -8.28
N SER A 20 -16.47 11.05 -7.80
CA SER A 20 -15.87 11.22 -6.48
C SER A 20 -16.90 10.82 -5.43
N ILE A 21 -16.73 9.64 -4.82
CA ILE A 21 -17.51 9.19 -3.66
C ILE A 21 -16.95 9.93 -2.45
N GLY A 22 -17.27 11.21 -2.36
CA GLY A 22 -17.07 12.08 -1.20
C GLY A 22 -18.34 12.91 -1.02
N PRO A 23 -18.67 13.36 0.21
CA PRO A 23 -19.91 14.06 0.45
C PRO A 23 -19.97 15.30 -0.45
N LYS A 24 -21.01 15.37 -1.27
CA LYS A 24 -21.38 16.55 -2.06
C LYS A 24 -21.38 17.75 -1.11
N ARG A 25 -20.36 18.61 -1.19
CA ARG A 25 -20.53 20.01 -0.80
C ARG A 25 -21.52 20.58 -1.80
N THR A 26 -22.78 20.64 -1.39
CA THR A 26 -23.78 21.49 -2.00
C THR A 26 -23.19 22.89 -2.12
N ALA A 27 -23.19 23.41 -3.33
CA ALA A 27 -22.90 24.80 -3.59
C ALA A 27 -23.79 25.67 -2.69
N ALA A 28 -23.18 26.27 -1.67
CA ALA A 28 -23.67 27.44 -1.00
C ALA A 28 -22.52 28.44 -1.04
N THR A 29 -22.78 29.52 -1.76
CA THR A 29 -21.96 30.71 -1.89
C THR A 29 -21.62 31.31 -0.53
N GLU A 30 -20.37 31.23 -0.11
CA GLU A 30 -19.79 32.23 0.79
C GLU A 30 -18.40 32.58 0.25
N PHE A 31 -18.27 33.85 -0.14
CA PHE A 31 -17.03 34.49 -0.52
C PHE A 31 -16.09 34.50 0.69
N ASP A 32 -14.95 33.82 0.60
CA ASP A 32 -13.82 34.07 1.48
C ASP A 32 -12.67 34.66 0.65
N ILE A 33 -12.48 35.96 0.82
CA ILE A 33 -11.55 36.82 0.10
C ILE A 33 -10.22 36.80 0.87
N GLU A 34 -9.42 35.73 0.78
CA GLU A 34 -7.99 35.83 1.16
C GLU A 34 -7.06 34.65 0.78
N GLN A 35 -7.44 33.76 -0.13
CA GLN A 35 -6.46 32.81 -0.72
C GLN A 35 -6.02 33.28 -2.12
N PRO A 36 -4.72 33.60 -2.34
CA PRO A 36 -4.24 33.80 -3.69
C PRO A 36 -4.40 32.48 -4.44
N LYS A 37 -5.21 32.51 -5.50
CA LYS A 37 -5.34 31.40 -6.46
C LYS A 37 -3.94 31.06 -6.95
N SER A 38 -3.50 29.84 -6.67
CA SER A 38 -2.35 29.24 -7.34
C SER A 38 -2.49 29.45 -8.85
N PRO A 39 -1.41 29.83 -9.56
CA PRO A 39 -1.47 30.08 -11.00
C PRO A 39 -2.11 28.86 -11.69
N PRO A 40 -2.95 29.07 -12.73
CA PRO A 40 -3.40 27.95 -13.55
C PRO A 40 -2.15 27.32 -14.18
N GLU A 41 -1.76 26.16 -13.67
CA GLU A 41 -0.72 25.35 -14.28
C GLU A 41 -1.11 25.10 -15.75
N PRO A 42 -0.16 25.07 -16.69
CA PRO A 42 -0.44 24.91 -18.10
C PRO A 42 -1.04 23.51 -18.34
N HIS A 43 -2.35 23.43 -18.23
CA HIS A 43 -3.15 22.28 -18.60
C HIS A 43 -3.14 22.24 -20.12
N PHE A 44 -2.17 21.55 -20.70
CA PHE A 44 -2.33 21.07 -22.07
C PHE A 44 -3.57 20.18 -22.06
N ASP A 45 -4.59 20.58 -22.81
CA ASP A 45 -5.85 19.86 -22.85
C ASP A 45 -5.58 18.52 -23.53
N ILE A 46 -5.39 17.47 -22.72
CA ILE A 46 -5.09 16.12 -23.20
C ILE A 46 -6.13 15.64 -24.21
N THR A 47 -7.34 16.21 -24.17
CA THR A 47 -8.41 15.94 -25.13
C THR A 47 -8.12 16.47 -26.55
N GLU A 48 -7.29 17.51 -26.71
CA GLU A 48 -6.80 17.97 -28.01
C GLU A 48 -5.75 17.02 -28.60
N ARG A 49 -4.87 16.47 -27.75
CA ARG A 49 -3.84 15.51 -28.16
C ARG A 49 -4.45 14.12 -28.41
N MET A 50 -5.53 13.80 -27.71
CA MET A 50 -6.15 12.48 -27.70
C MET A 50 -7.68 12.58 -27.87
N PRO A 51 -8.21 12.81 -29.09
CA PRO A 51 -9.64 13.09 -29.31
C PRO A 51 -10.55 11.91 -28.95
N HIS A 52 -10.13 10.66 -29.22
CA HIS A 52 -10.88 9.45 -28.91
C HIS A 52 -11.06 9.16 -27.40
N LEU A 53 -10.38 9.92 -26.53
CA LEU A 53 -10.54 9.81 -25.08
C LEU A 53 -11.89 10.35 -24.60
N THR A 54 -12.64 11.05 -25.46
CA THR A 54 -14.02 11.47 -25.22
C THR A 54 -15.06 10.40 -25.58
N GLU A 55 -14.66 9.30 -26.21
CA GLU A 55 -15.59 8.23 -26.58
C GLU A 55 -16.07 7.44 -25.35
N PRO A 56 -17.39 7.27 -25.15
CA PRO A 56 -17.93 6.61 -23.96
C PRO A 56 -17.43 5.18 -23.73
N LYS A 57 -17.18 4.44 -24.82
CA LYS A 57 -16.66 3.06 -24.76
C LYS A 57 -15.23 3.03 -24.22
N VAL A 58 -14.37 3.90 -24.75
CA VAL A 58 -12.96 4.04 -24.33
C VAL A 58 -12.90 4.49 -22.87
N VAL A 59 -13.69 5.49 -22.49
CA VAL A 59 -13.75 5.97 -21.10
C VAL A 59 -14.20 4.88 -20.14
N ASN A 60 -15.18 4.05 -20.51
CA ASN A 60 -15.63 2.95 -19.65
C ASN A 60 -14.58 1.85 -19.49
N ALA A 61 -13.90 1.46 -20.57
CA ALA A 61 -12.81 0.48 -20.52
C ALA A 61 -11.64 1.01 -19.67
N MET A 62 -11.24 2.27 -19.89
CA MET A 62 -10.22 2.94 -19.07
C MET A 62 -10.62 3.00 -17.61
N ARG A 63 -11.89 3.30 -17.30
CA ARG A 63 -12.41 3.35 -15.94
C ARG A 63 -12.29 2.01 -15.21
N LEU A 64 -12.60 0.91 -15.90
CA LEU A 64 -12.47 -0.44 -15.34
C LEU A 64 -10.99 -0.78 -15.11
N ALA A 65 -10.12 -0.43 -16.06
CA ALA A 65 -8.68 -0.69 -16.00
C ALA A 65 -7.92 0.05 -14.86
N VAL A 66 -8.52 1.08 -14.27
CA VAL A 66 -7.96 1.89 -13.17
C VAL A 66 -8.76 1.81 -11.87
N ALA A 67 -9.74 0.91 -11.80
CA ALA A 67 -10.57 0.75 -10.61
C ALA A 67 -9.73 0.38 -9.37
N ASP A 68 -8.70 -0.44 -9.58
CA ASP A 68 -7.65 -0.79 -8.60
C ASP A 68 -6.88 0.42 -8.09
N VAL A 69 -6.39 1.28 -8.99
CA VAL A 69 -5.68 2.51 -8.64
C VAL A 69 -6.56 3.41 -7.78
N SER A 70 -7.84 3.54 -8.14
CA SER A 70 -8.80 4.36 -7.39
C SER A 70 -9.06 3.83 -5.98
N GLN A 71 -9.13 2.50 -5.82
CA GLN A 71 -9.31 1.83 -4.54
C GLN A 71 -8.09 2.02 -3.64
N THR A 72 -6.90 1.73 -4.17
CA THR A 72 -5.63 1.91 -3.46
C THR A 72 -5.41 3.37 -3.08
N ARG A 73 -5.74 4.33 -3.95
CA ARG A 73 -5.71 5.77 -3.64
C ARG A 73 -6.53 6.11 -2.39
N SER A 74 -7.72 5.53 -2.25
CA SER A 74 -8.56 5.76 -1.07
C SER A 74 -7.91 5.25 0.22
N MET A 75 -7.09 4.20 0.15
CA MET A 75 -6.35 3.66 1.29
C MET A 75 -5.11 4.53 1.59
N PHE A 76 -4.37 4.97 0.58
CA PHE A 76 -3.21 5.85 0.78
C PHE A 76 -3.58 7.22 1.34
N LYS A 77 -4.80 7.72 1.07
CA LYS A 77 -5.27 8.97 1.64
C LYS A 77 -5.36 8.92 3.18
N THR A 78 -5.47 7.73 3.77
CA THR A 78 -5.46 7.56 5.24
C THR A 78 -4.05 7.37 5.81
N LEU A 79 -3.07 7.01 4.99
CA LEU A 79 -1.74 6.58 5.44
C LEU A 79 -0.72 7.71 5.61
N GLY A 80 -1.04 8.92 5.14
CA GLY A 80 -0.22 10.12 5.35
C GLY A 80 0.64 10.50 4.14
N LYS A 81 1.71 11.24 4.38
CA LYS A 81 2.63 11.74 3.35
C LYS A 81 3.83 10.79 3.19
N LEU A 82 4.45 10.86 2.02
CA LEU A 82 5.71 10.20 1.70
C LEU A 82 6.78 10.58 2.76
N PRO A 83 7.46 9.60 3.38
CA PRO A 83 8.63 9.85 4.22
C PRO A 83 9.74 10.54 3.43
N ASP A 84 10.55 11.35 4.09
CA ASP A 84 11.76 11.89 3.46
C ASP A 84 12.81 10.78 3.33
N HIS A 85 13.46 10.67 2.17
CA HIS A 85 14.49 9.68 1.89
C HIS A 85 15.63 9.71 2.93
N GLU A 86 16.00 10.90 3.44
CA GLU A 86 17.01 11.02 4.49
C GLU A 86 16.57 10.34 5.81
N LEU A 87 15.27 10.41 6.14
CA LEU A 87 14.71 9.75 7.32
C LEU A 87 14.71 8.23 7.15
N VAL A 88 14.41 7.74 5.94
CA VAL A 88 14.45 6.32 5.60
C VAL A 88 15.87 5.77 5.72
N ASP A 89 16.85 6.47 5.17
CA ASP A 89 18.26 6.08 5.26
C ASP A 89 18.75 6.09 6.71
N THR A 90 18.35 7.11 7.48
CA THR A 90 18.63 7.18 8.92
C THR A 90 18.00 6.00 9.66
N ALA A 91 16.75 5.64 9.36
CA ALA A 91 16.07 4.49 9.96
C ALA A 91 16.77 3.17 9.65
N ARG A 92 17.26 2.98 8.41
CA ARG A 92 18.05 1.81 8.01
C ARG A 92 19.35 1.71 8.82
N VAL A 93 20.08 2.82 8.95
CA VAL A 93 21.30 2.86 9.78
C VAL A 93 20.98 2.55 11.24
N LYS A 94 19.91 3.13 11.80
CA LYS A 94 19.49 2.90 13.18
C LYS A 94 19.12 1.44 13.46
N LEU A 95 18.46 0.76 12.53
CA LEU A 95 18.16 -0.67 12.67
C LEU A 95 19.45 -1.51 12.79
N VAL A 96 20.45 -1.23 11.96
CA VAL A 96 21.75 -1.91 12.00
C VAL A 96 22.48 -1.64 13.31
N GLU A 97 22.44 -0.40 13.81
CA GLU A 97 23.02 -0.04 15.11
C GLU A 97 22.32 -0.77 16.26
N ILE A 98 20.99 -0.81 16.27
CA ILE A 98 20.18 -1.50 17.28
C ILE A 98 20.49 -3.00 17.26
N GLU A 99 20.63 -3.60 16.09
CA GLU A 99 21.03 -5.01 15.94
C GLU A 99 22.40 -5.30 16.50
N ALA A 100 23.40 -4.47 16.17
CA ALA A 100 24.74 -4.61 16.70
C ALA A 100 24.78 -4.47 18.23
N ASN A 101 23.95 -3.58 18.79
CA ASN A 101 23.83 -3.41 20.23
C ASN A 101 23.16 -4.61 20.90
N LEU A 102 22.11 -5.18 20.30
CA LEU A 102 21.47 -6.41 20.79
C LEU A 102 22.46 -7.57 20.84
N TYR A 103 23.29 -7.75 19.81
CA TYR A 103 24.31 -8.79 19.81
C TYR A 103 25.29 -8.64 20.97
N LYS A 104 25.76 -7.41 21.22
CA LYS A 104 26.66 -7.12 22.35
C LYS A 104 26.00 -7.38 23.71
N LEU A 105 24.73 -6.98 23.88
CA LEU A 105 23.99 -7.20 25.11
C LEU A 105 23.76 -8.69 25.39
N ILE A 106 23.39 -9.46 24.36
CA ILE A 106 23.22 -10.91 24.50
C ILE A 106 24.56 -11.57 24.82
N GLU A 107 25.66 -11.17 24.17
CA GLU A 107 26.99 -11.68 24.48
C GLU A 107 27.36 -11.41 25.95
N GLU A 108 27.11 -10.20 26.46
CA GLU A 108 27.35 -9.85 27.86
C GLU A 108 26.50 -10.69 28.83
N ILE A 109 25.22 -10.95 28.49
CA ILE A 109 24.34 -11.80 29.29
C ILE A 109 24.89 -13.24 29.33
N VAL A 110 25.26 -13.81 28.19
CA VAL A 110 25.78 -15.19 28.08
C VAL A 110 27.11 -15.36 28.82
N LEU A 111 27.97 -14.34 28.79
CA LEU A 111 29.28 -14.36 29.47
C LEU A 111 29.21 -14.03 30.96
N SER A 112 28.04 -13.61 31.48
CA SER A 112 27.87 -13.26 32.89
C SER A 112 28.15 -14.45 33.82
N PRO A 113 28.93 -14.28 34.89
CA PRO A 113 29.21 -15.35 35.83
C PRO A 113 27.99 -15.66 36.71
N ARG A 114 27.80 -16.94 37.05
CA ARG A 114 26.75 -17.36 37.98
C ARG A 114 26.99 -16.79 39.39
N PRO A 115 25.98 -16.16 40.02
CA PRO A 115 26.06 -15.73 41.41
C PRO A 115 26.25 -16.90 42.39
N PRO A 116 27.05 -16.75 43.45
CA PRO A 116 27.36 -17.83 44.39
C PRO A 116 26.15 -18.32 45.20
N GLU A 117 25.15 -17.45 45.40
CA GLU A 117 23.94 -17.70 46.19
C GLU A 117 22.82 -18.39 45.39
N MET A 118 22.99 -18.52 44.07
CA MET A 118 21.93 -18.96 43.16
C MET A 118 22.17 -20.39 42.66
N GLU A 119 21.13 -21.22 42.65
CA GLU A 119 21.18 -22.55 42.07
C GLU A 119 21.42 -22.50 40.55
N ARG A 120 22.00 -23.57 40.00
CA ARG A 120 22.41 -23.61 38.60
C ARG A 120 21.23 -23.52 37.63
N ASP A 121 20.13 -24.18 37.94
CA ASP A 121 18.97 -24.26 37.05
C ASP A 121 18.13 -22.98 37.11
N ASP A 122 18.04 -22.36 38.29
CA ASP A 122 17.48 -21.01 38.45
C ASP A 122 18.30 -19.97 37.69
N TRP A 123 19.64 -20.04 37.78
CA TRP A 123 20.54 -19.16 37.01
C TRP A 123 20.36 -19.29 35.50
N ARG A 124 20.21 -20.52 34.99
CA ARG A 124 19.96 -20.74 33.55
C ARG A 124 18.61 -20.20 33.13
N SER A 125 17.60 -20.38 33.98
CA SER A 125 16.26 -19.84 33.75
C SER A 125 16.30 -18.30 33.70
N ASP A 126 17.00 -17.66 34.64
CA ASP A 126 17.23 -16.21 34.66
C ASP A 126 17.92 -15.71 33.38
N LEU A 127 18.98 -16.38 32.93
CA LEU A 127 19.66 -16.05 31.67
C LEU A 127 18.70 -16.09 30.47
N THR A 128 17.90 -17.16 30.34
CA THR A 128 16.95 -17.27 29.22
C THR A 128 15.88 -16.19 29.25
N VAL A 129 15.39 -15.83 30.44
CA VAL A 129 14.41 -14.74 30.62
C VAL A 129 15.04 -13.41 30.24
N ARG A 130 16.25 -13.10 30.71
CA ARG A 130 16.96 -11.86 30.39
C ARG A 130 17.29 -11.73 28.90
N GLU A 131 17.70 -12.81 28.25
CA GLU A 131 17.92 -12.83 26.80
C GLU A 131 16.63 -12.55 26.03
N ASP A 132 15.53 -13.19 26.41
CA ASP A 132 14.22 -13.01 25.78
C ASP A 132 13.66 -11.60 26.01
N GLU A 133 13.77 -11.06 27.23
CA GLU A 133 13.40 -9.69 27.54
C GLU A 133 14.22 -8.68 26.73
N CYS A 134 15.53 -8.89 26.60
CA CYS A 134 16.40 -8.06 25.79
C CYS A 134 15.99 -8.07 24.32
N ARG A 135 15.74 -9.26 23.75
CA ARG A 135 15.24 -9.42 22.36
C ARG A 135 13.90 -8.73 22.18
N LYS A 136 12.96 -8.89 23.11
CA LYS A 136 11.62 -8.25 23.07
C LYS A 136 11.70 -6.73 23.14
N ALA A 137 12.53 -6.20 24.03
CA ALA A 137 12.73 -4.76 24.17
C ALA A 137 13.33 -4.16 22.89
N THR A 138 14.36 -4.79 22.34
CA THR A 138 14.95 -4.37 21.07
C THR A 138 13.97 -4.48 19.92
N GLU A 139 13.18 -5.56 19.82
CA GLU A 139 12.21 -5.69 18.73
C GLU A 139 11.17 -4.57 18.77
N LYS A 140 10.71 -4.19 19.96
CA LYS A 140 9.80 -3.05 20.13
C LYS A 140 10.43 -1.73 19.67
N GLU A 141 11.72 -1.51 19.93
CA GLU A 141 12.45 -0.32 19.44
C GLU A 141 12.59 -0.34 17.91
N LYS A 142 12.82 -1.51 17.32
CA LYS A 142 12.90 -1.67 15.86
C LYS A 142 11.57 -1.42 15.14
N GLU A 143 10.43 -1.66 15.79
CA GLU A 143 9.10 -1.54 15.17
C GLU A 143 8.86 -0.15 14.57
N GLU A 144 9.31 0.92 15.22
CA GLU A 144 9.12 2.29 14.73
C GLU A 144 9.90 2.55 13.42
N TYR A 145 11.15 2.11 13.35
CA TYR A 145 11.99 2.26 12.16
C TYR A 145 11.54 1.35 11.02
N LYS A 146 11.11 0.11 11.34
CA LYS A 146 10.53 -0.81 10.38
C LYS A 146 9.26 -0.24 9.76
N ALA A 147 8.39 0.37 10.56
CA ALA A 147 7.18 1.02 10.07
C ALA A 147 7.49 2.18 9.12
N LEU A 148 8.53 2.97 9.40
CA LEU A 148 8.96 4.06 8.53
C LEU A 148 9.48 3.56 7.18
N ILE A 149 10.31 2.51 7.18
CA ILE A 149 10.84 1.91 5.95
C ILE A 149 9.71 1.26 5.14
N ALA A 150 8.82 0.51 5.79
CA ALA A 150 7.70 -0.14 5.13
C ALA A 150 6.73 0.89 4.51
N LEU A 151 6.57 2.06 5.14
CA LEU A 151 5.80 3.16 4.56
C LEU A 151 6.44 3.70 3.27
N ASP A 152 7.77 3.79 3.20
CA ASP A 152 8.49 4.22 1.99
C ASP A 152 8.38 3.20 0.85
N GLU A 153 8.67 1.93 1.12
CA GLU A 153 8.53 0.82 0.16
C GLU A 153 7.13 0.74 -0.43
N LEU A 154 6.13 0.99 0.42
CA LEU A 154 4.75 1.05 0.01
C LEU A 154 4.48 2.21 -0.97
N HIS A 155 5.04 3.39 -0.73
CA HIS A 155 4.91 4.50 -1.67
C HIS A 155 5.58 4.21 -3.01
N GLU A 156 6.75 3.55 -2.98
CA GLU A 156 7.44 3.08 -4.20
C GLU A 156 6.56 2.09 -4.99
N ALA A 157 5.96 1.11 -4.30
CA ALA A 157 5.06 0.15 -4.92
C ALA A 157 3.82 0.80 -5.53
N TYR A 158 3.24 1.81 -4.87
CA TYR A 158 2.14 2.59 -5.41
C TYR A 158 2.55 3.40 -6.65
N GLU A 159 3.73 4.02 -6.65
CA GLU A 159 4.25 4.73 -7.82
C GLU A 159 4.40 3.79 -9.03
N LYS A 160 4.91 2.58 -8.80
CA LYS A 160 5.00 1.55 -9.85
C LYS A 160 3.62 1.17 -10.39
N MET A 161 2.64 0.97 -9.52
CA MET A 161 1.25 0.70 -9.94
C MET A 161 0.66 1.85 -10.76
N LEU A 162 1.00 3.12 -10.46
CA LEU A 162 0.59 4.27 -11.29
C LEU A 162 1.23 4.22 -12.69
N LYS A 163 2.53 3.88 -12.79
CA LYS A 163 3.24 3.70 -14.07
C LYS A 163 2.62 2.60 -14.91
N ASP A 164 2.34 1.44 -14.30
CA ASP A 164 1.71 0.32 -14.96
C ASP A 164 0.28 0.67 -15.43
N ALA A 165 -0.48 1.42 -14.62
CA ALA A 165 -1.81 1.87 -14.99
C ALA A 165 -1.79 2.85 -16.17
N GLU A 166 -0.87 3.82 -16.20
CA GLU A 166 -0.70 4.74 -17.33
C GLU A 166 -0.40 3.96 -18.63
N GLN A 167 0.52 2.99 -18.58
CA GLN A 167 0.86 2.17 -19.74
C GLN A 167 -0.33 1.33 -20.22
N ARG A 168 -1.16 0.81 -19.30
CA ARG A 168 -2.39 0.10 -19.67
C ARG A 168 -3.39 1.03 -20.36
N LEU A 169 -3.55 2.25 -19.87
CA LEU A 169 -4.44 3.25 -20.48
C LEU A 169 -3.97 3.66 -21.87
N GLU A 170 -2.66 3.81 -22.07
CA GLU A 170 -2.06 4.09 -23.38
C GLU A 170 -2.37 2.96 -24.36
N LYS A 171 -2.19 1.70 -23.96
CA LYS A 171 -2.51 0.52 -24.80
C LYS A 171 -4.00 0.43 -25.18
N ILE A 172 -4.88 0.74 -24.24
CA ILE A 172 -6.33 0.83 -24.46
C ILE A 172 -6.64 1.89 -25.50
N TYR A 173 -6.01 3.06 -25.38
CA TYR A 173 -6.17 4.16 -26.33
C TYR A 173 -5.64 3.80 -27.73
N GLU A 174 -4.43 3.25 -27.84
CA GLU A 174 -3.84 2.82 -29.11
C GLU A 174 -4.73 1.82 -29.85
N THR A 175 -5.31 0.87 -29.11
CA THR A 175 -6.21 -0.14 -29.69
C THR A 175 -7.52 0.49 -30.18
N ALA A 176 -8.06 1.46 -29.44
CA ALA A 176 -9.23 2.22 -29.87
C ALA A 176 -8.96 3.03 -31.15
N VAL A 177 -7.79 3.68 -31.24
CA VAL A 177 -7.34 4.40 -32.45
C VAL A 177 -7.16 3.46 -33.64
N ALA A 178 -6.65 2.25 -33.41
CA ALA A 178 -6.50 1.22 -34.44
C ALA A 178 -7.83 0.56 -34.87
N GLY A 179 -8.96 0.93 -34.25
CA GLY A 179 -10.27 0.33 -34.51
C GLY A 179 -10.42 -1.09 -33.95
N GLY A 180 -9.55 -1.49 -33.02
CA GLY A 180 -9.59 -2.79 -32.35
C GLY A 180 -10.62 -2.86 -31.24
N ASP A 181 -10.95 -4.10 -30.82
CA ASP A 181 -11.87 -4.33 -29.71
C ASP A 181 -11.19 -4.05 -28.36
N VAL A 182 -11.62 -2.97 -27.71
CA VAL A 182 -11.07 -2.47 -26.46
C VAL A 182 -11.44 -3.38 -25.27
N GLU A 183 -12.53 -4.16 -25.39
CA GLU A 183 -12.99 -5.08 -24.33
C GLU A 183 -12.12 -6.35 -24.23
N ALA A 184 -11.44 -6.74 -25.31
CA ALA A 184 -10.58 -7.92 -25.33
C ALA A 184 -9.27 -7.76 -24.53
N ILE A 185 -8.82 -6.53 -24.30
CA ILE A 185 -7.57 -6.22 -23.56
C ILE A 185 -7.75 -6.52 -22.05
N GLU A 186 -8.98 -6.49 -21.55
CA GLU A 186 -9.31 -6.70 -20.14
C GLU A 186 -9.00 -8.13 -19.66
N GLN A 187 -9.09 -9.13 -20.54
CA GLN A 187 -8.94 -10.54 -20.19
C GLN A 187 -7.49 -11.06 -20.22
N GLY A 188 -6.57 -10.36 -20.90
CA GLY A 188 -5.19 -10.83 -21.09
C GLY A 188 -4.16 -10.30 -20.08
N SER A 189 -4.55 -9.36 -19.21
CA SER A 189 -3.66 -8.70 -18.24
C SER A 189 -4.06 -8.95 -16.78
N GLY A 190 -5.07 -9.81 -16.55
CA GLY A 190 -5.66 -10.08 -15.24
C GLY A 190 -4.69 -10.68 -14.23
N GLU A 191 -3.94 -11.72 -14.61
CA GLU A 191 -3.12 -12.50 -13.66
C GLU A 191 -1.96 -11.70 -13.04
N LYS A 192 -1.26 -10.89 -13.83
CA LYS A 192 -0.13 -10.09 -13.32
C LYS A 192 -0.59 -8.85 -12.53
N SER A 193 -1.79 -8.34 -12.85
CA SER A 193 -2.40 -7.19 -12.20
C SER A 193 -3.03 -7.59 -10.86
N THR A 194 -3.61 -8.78 -10.76
CA THR A 194 -4.02 -9.32 -9.46
C THR A 194 -2.80 -9.53 -8.58
N GLU A 195 -1.77 -10.23 -9.03
CA GLU A 195 -0.57 -10.51 -8.22
C GLU A 195 0.08 -9.25 -7.62
N LEU A 196 0.25 -8.17 -8.40
CA LEU A 196 0.76 -6.89 -7.91
C LEU A 196 -0.20 -6.18 -6.94
N LYS A 197 -1.52 -6.29 -7.13
CA LYS A 197 -2.50 -5.80 -6.15
C LYS A 197 -2.40 -6.57 -4.85
N GLU A 198 -2.26 -7.89 -4.93
CA GLU A 198 -2.11 -8.74 -3.76
C GLU A 198 -0.82 -8.43 -3.01
N GLU A 199 0.28 -8.15 -3.72
CA GLU A 199 1.56 -7.76 -3.15
C GLU A 199 1.53 -6.37 -2.50
N VAL A 200 0.93 -5.36 -3.14
CA VAL A 200 0.76 -4.03 -2.54
C VAL A 200 -0.13 -4.09 -1.29
N ILE A 201 -1.18 -4.93 -1.31
CA ILE A 201 -2.03 -5.13 -0.13
C ILE A 201 -1.28 -5.91 0.96
N ALA A 202 -0.44 -6.89 0.60
CA ALA A 202 0.39 -7.61 1.55
C ALA A 202 1.42 -6.71 2.24
N ILE A 203 2.08 -5.83 1.47
CA ILE A 203 3.03 -4.84 2.00
C ILE A 203 2.29 -3.82 2.89
N LEU A 204 1.11 -3.32 2.48
CA LEU A 204 0.24 -2.46 3.31
C LEU A 204 -0.08 -3.10 4.66
N GLN A 205 -0.32 -4.42 4.64
CA GLN A 205 -0.71 -5.20 5.79
C GLN A 205 0.47 -5.49 6.73
N GLU A 206 1.63 -5.82 6.16
CA GLU A 206 2.87 -6.03 6.88
C GLU A 206 3.33 -4.73 7.58
N ALA A 207 3.20 -3.59 6.89
CA ALA A 207 3.53 -2.27 7.41
C ALA A 207 2.61 -1.84 8.57
N LEU A 208 1.36 -2.32 8.63
CA LEU A 208 0.38 -1.88 9.63
C LEU A 208 0.51 -2.56 11.00
N GLY A 209 1.40 -3.54 11.15
CA GLY A 209 1.79 -4.09 12.46
C GLY A 209 0.66 -4.83 13.20
N LYS A 210 0.75 -6.16 13.21
CA LYS A 210 0.01 -7.12 14.07
C LYS A 210 -1.53 -7.13 13.97
N SER A 211 -2.21 -6.04 13.63
CA SER A 211 -3.68 -5.97 13.59
C SER A 211 -4.17 -5.20 12.38
N VAL A 212 -4.82 -5.89 11.45
CA VAL A 212 -5.46 -5.26 10.29
C VAL A 212 -6.97 -5.26 10.42
N ASP A 213 -7.57 -4.06 10.30
CA ASP A 213 -9.01 -3.87 10.26
C ASP A 213 -9.49 -3.50 8.84
N LEU A 214 -10.17 -4.47 8.20
CA LEU A 214 -10.81 -4.32 6.91
C LEU A 214 -12.34 -4.39 7.03
N SER A 215 -12.89 -4.06 8.20
CA SER A 215 -14.33 -4.14 8.39
C SER A 215 -15.11 -3.15 7.52
N GLY A 216 -16.28 -3.57 7.02
CA GLY A 216 -17.19 -2.70 6.27
C GLY A 216 -16.74 -2.35 4.84
N ARG A 217 -15.74 -3.04 4.29
CA ARG A 217 -15.10 -2.69 3.01
C ARG A 217 -15.78 -3.32 1.79
N GLN A 218 -16.87 -4.07 1.96
CA GLN A 218 -17.61 -4.76 0.89
C GLN A 218 -16.72 -5.69 0.04
N LEU A 219 -15.66 -6.25 0.63
CA LEU A 219 -14.74 -7.14 -0.06
C LEU A 219 -15.47 -8.42 -0.48
N ARG A 220 -15.32 -8.81 -1.75
CA ARG A 220 -15.89 -10.07 -2.31
C ARG A 220 -14.92 -11.24 -2.28
N VAL A 221 -13.63 -10.94 -2.38
CA VAL A 221 -12.52 -11.91 -2.38
C VAL A 221 -11.45 -11.40 -1.42
N LEU A 222 -10.88 -12.30 -0.64
CA LEU A 222 -9.70 -12.02 0.19
C LEU A 222 -8.45 -12.45 -0.61
N PRO A 223 -7.49 -11.56 -0.86
CA PRO A 223 -6.25 -11.92 -1.57
C PRO A 223 -5.48 -13.06 -0.89
N GLU A 224 -4.91 -13.99 -1.67
CA GLU A 224 -4.20 -15.17 -1.12
C GLU A 224 -2.95 -14.76 -0.32
N ALA A 225 -2.35 -13.62 -0.70
CA ALA A 225 -1.20 -13.06 -0.01
C ALA A 225 -1.44 -12.83 1.50
N PHE A 226 -2.70 -12.61 1.96
CA PHE A 226 -3.02 -12.51 3.40
C PHE A 226 -2.68 -13.78 4.18
N GLY A 227 -2.79 -14.95 3.55
CA GLY A 227 -2.43 -16.23 4.16
C GLY A 227 -0.92 -16.44 4.31
N LYS A 228 -0.09 -15.64 3.62
CA LYS A 228 1.37 -15.72 3.65
C LYS A 228 2.01 -14.78 4.69
N ILE A 229 1.21 -13.97 5.39
CA ILE A 229 1.70 -12.96 6.33
C ILE A 229 1.81 -13.56 7.73
N HIS A 230 2.99 -14.07 8.05
CA HIS A 230 3.28 -14.78 9.30
C HIS A 230 3.33 -13.85 10.53
N SER A 231 3.35 -12.52 10.32
CA SER A 231 3.39 -11.50 11.37
C SER A 231 1.99 -10.98 11.79
N LEU A 232 0.93 -11.42 11.10
CA LEU A 232 -0.44 -10.96 11.34
C LEU A 232 -1.04 -11.65 12.58
N ILE A 233 -1.36 -10.89 13.62
CA ILE A 233 -1.93 -11.41 14.89
C ILE A 233 -3.46 -11.28 14.91
N VAL A 234 -4.00 -10.22 14.32
CA VAL A 234 -5.44 -9.91 14.30
C VAL A 234 -5.86 -9.44 12.91
N LEU A 235 -6.93 -10.03 12.38
CA LEU A 235 -7.53 -9.63 11.10
C LEU A 235 -9.05 -9.47 11.28
N ASN A 236 -9.55 -8.24 11.20
CA ASN A 236 -10.98 -7.95 11.28
C ASN A 236 -11.56 -7.82 9.87
N LEU A 237 -12.39 -8.81 9.47
CA LEU A 237 -13.08 -8.85 8.17
C LEU A 237 -14.60 -8.62 8.30
N SER A 238 -15.08 -8.15 9.45
CA SER A 238 -16.52 -7.99 9.69
C SER A 238 -17.19 -7.07 8.67
N ASN A 239 -18.48 -7.27 8.37
CA ASN A 239 -19.22 -6.44 7.41
C ASN A 239 -18.61 -6.38 5.97
N ASN A 240 -18.00 -7.48 5.52
CA ASN A 240 -17.63 -7.69 4.12
C ASN A 240 -18.60 -8.65 3.42
N GLN A 241 -18.48 -8.78 2.10
CA GLN A 241 -19.33 -9.62 1.24
C GLN A 241 -18.54 -10.84 0.74
N LEU A 242 -17.69 -11.41 1.61
CA LEU A 242 -16.81 -12.51 1.25
C LEU A 242 -17.65 -13.73 0.89
N ALA A 243 -17.59 -14.18 -0.35
CA ALA A 243 -18.25 -15.39 -0.78
C ALA A 243 -17.42 -16.60 -0.30
N PRO A 244 -18.03 -17.63 0.32
CA PRO A 244 -17.32 -18.87 0.59
C PRO A 244 -16.93 -19.49 -0.75
N ASN A 245 -15.63 -19.63 -0.98
CA ASN A 245 -15.12 -20.33 -2.16
C ASN A 245 -15.38 -21.82 -1.94
N ILE A 246 -16.59 -22.28 -2.32
CA ILE A 246 -16.95 -23.70 -2.30
C ILE A 246 -16.20 -24.33 -3.47
N VAL A 247 -14.96 -24.75 -3.21
CA VAL A 247 -14.30 -25.72 -4.07
C VAL A 247 -14.97 -27.05 -3.80
N ALA A 248 -15.99 -27.37 -4.60
CA ALA A 248 -16.50 -28.71 -4.71
C ALA A 248 -15.38 -29.57 -5.30
N HIS A 249 -14.64 -30.27 -4.43
CA HIS A 249 -13.88 -31.44 -4.84
C HIS A 249 -14.91 -32.52 -5.18
N ASP A 250 -15.22 -32.63 -6.46
CA ASP A 250 -15.82 -33.83 -7.05
C ASP A 250 -14.66 -34.71 -7.55
N GLY A 251 -14.56 -35.92 -7.01
CA GLY A 251 -13.48 -36.89 -7.29
C GLY A 251 -13.21 -37.82 -6.13
#